data_AF-A0A848L9J5-F1
#
_entry.id   AF-A0A848L9J5-F1
#
_cell.length_a   1.000
_cell.length_b   1.000
_cell.length_c   1.000
_cell.angle_alpha   90.00
_cell.angle_beta   90.00
_cell.angle_gamma   90.00
#
_symmetry.space_group_name_H-M   'P 1'
#
loop_
_entity.id
_entity.type
_entity.pdbx_description
1 polymer ?
#
loop_
_entity_poly.entity_id
_entity_poly.type
_entity_poly.pdbx_seq_one_letter_code
_entity_poly.pdbx_strand_id
1 'polypeptide(L)'
;MLLAGLALAGCAKNVDTRVAGDDDAAIDSASARLEELNARAQQEGLSCADECDVATRTCAVAEELCSLVERHPDRDDLPPRCAQGREQCSSSKDGCTRCGG
;
A
#
# COMPACT_ATOMS: atom_id res chain seq x y z
N MET A 1 60.73 -13.83 2.43
CA MET A 1 59.85 -14.62 1.54
C MET A 1 58.47 -14.69 2.15
N LEU A 2 57.45 -14.34 1.35
CA LEU A 2 56.00 -14.60 1.42
C LEU A 2 55.26 -14.36 2.76
N LEU A 3 54.45 -13.30 2.89
CA LEU A 3 53.12 -13.04 2.27
C LEU A 3 51.96 -13.76 2.97
N ALA A 4 51.10 -12.91 3.56
CA ALA A 4 49.65 -12.93 3.47
C ALA A 4 48.85 -13.99 4.27
N GLY A 5 47.85 -13.49 5.00
CA GLY A 5 46.81 -14.27 5.65
C GLY A 5 45.74 -13.36 6.26
N LEU A 6 45.15 -12.51 5.41
CA LEU A 6 44.15 -11.50 5.73
C LEU A 6 42.98 -12.04 6.58
N ALA A 7 42.72 -11.34 7.67
CA ALA A 7 41.42 -10.82 8.10
C ALA A 7 40.14 -11.55 7.63
N LEU A 8 39.47 -12.21 8.59
CA LEU A 8 38.02 -12.12 8.84
C LEU A 8 37.14 -11.83 7.61
N ALA A 9 36.99 -12.82 6.72
CA ALA A 9 35.84 -12.86 5.83
C ALA A 9 34.61 -13.34 6.64
N GLY A 10 34.11 -12.46 7.53
CA GLY A 10 32.73 -12.54 7.95
C GLY A 10 31.89 -12.37 6.71
N CYS A 11 31.26 -13.46 6.25
CA CYS A 11 30.20 -13.36 5.26
C CYS A 11 29.10 -12.50 5.90
N ALA A 12 29.12 -11.20 5.61
CA ALA A 12 27.97 -10.34 5.77
C ALA A 12 26.93 -10.87 4.78
N LYS A 13 26.24 -11.93 5.19
CA LYS A 13 24.94 -12.26 4.65
C LYS A 13 24.14 -11.02 4.99
N ASN A 14 23.93 -10.17 4.00
CA ASN A 14 22.92 -9.14 4.03
C ASN A 14 21.62 -9.91 4.24
N VAL A 15 21.31 -10.16 5.51
CA VAL A 15 19.97 -10.52 5.91
C VAL A 15 19.25 -9.21 5.70
N ASP A 16 18.52 -9.11 4.59
CA ASP A 16 17.51 -8.10 4.41
C ASP A 16 16.62 -8.21 5.65
N THR A 17 16.87 -7.39 6.66
CA THR A 17 16.09 -7.36 7.89
C THR A 17 14.77 -6.63 7.63
N ARG A 18 14.11 -6.91 6.50
CA ARG A 18 12.66 -6.72 6.43
C ARG A 18 12.08 -7.72 7.40
N VAL A 19 11.87 -7.21 8.61
CA VAL A 19 11.11 -7.86 9.66
C VAL A 19 9.77 -8.20 9.01
N ALA A 20 9.39 -9.48 8.95
CA ALA A 20 8.11 -9.90 8.39
C ALA A 20 6.91 -9.12 8.99
N GLY A 21 7.07 -8.59 10.21
CA GLY A 21 6.09 -7.71 10.85
C GLY A 21 5.98 -6.27 10.32
N ASP A 22 6.95 -5.76 9.54
CA ASP A 22 6.88 -4.42 8.93
C ASP A 22 5.91 -4.42 7.73
N ASP A 23 5.96 -5.47 6.91
CA ASP A 23 5.05 -5.63 5.78
C ASP A 23 3.62 -5.92 6.24
N ASP A 24 3.43 -6.75 7.28
CA ASP A 24 2.11 -6.96 7.91
C ASP A 24 1.55 -5.67 8.52
N ALA A 25 2.39 -4.88 9.20
CA ALA A 25 1.97 -3.57 9.70
C ALA A 25 1.63 -2.59 8.56
N ALA A 26 2.35 -2.66 7.43
CA ALA A 26 2.04 -1.86 6.25
C ALA A 26 0.70 -2.27 5.63
N ILE A 27 0.42 -3.57 5.55
CA ILE A 27 -0.87 -4.11 5.06
C ILE A 27 -2.02 -3.64 5.94
N ASP A 28 -1.91 -3.81 7.26
CA ASP A 28 -2.95 -3.41 8.21
C ASP A 28 -3.16 -1.89 8.22
N SER A 29 -2.08 -1.11 8.16
CA SER A 29 -2.14 0.35 8.03
C SER A 29 -2.83 0.78 6.73
N ALA A 30 -2.53 0.14 5.60
CA ALA A 30 -3.16 0.47 4.32
C ALA A 30 -4.66 0.10 4.33
N SER A 31 -5.02 -1.05 4.90
CA SER A 31 -6.43 -1.43 5.10
C SER A 31 -7.19 -0.43 5.98
N ALA A 32 -6.61 -0.03 7.13
CA ALA A 32 -7.23 0.97 8.01
C ALA A 32 -7.42 2.33 7.33
N ARG A 33 -6.45 2.77 6.51
CA ARG A 33 -6.57 4.01 5.73
C ARG A 33 -7.69 3.94 4.69
N LEU A 34 -7.86 2.81 4.01
CA LEU A 34 -8.97 2.62 3.07
C LEU A 34 -10.32 2.71 3.78
N GLU A 35 -10.45 2.08 4.95
CA GLU A 35 -11.67 2.15 5.75
C GLU A 35 -11.98 3.58 6.20
N GLU A 36 -10.97 4.34 6.64
CA GLU A 36 -11.12 5.75 6.99
C GLU A 36 -11.58 6.59 5.79
N LEU A 37 -10.95 6.40 4.63
CA LEU A 37 -11.30 7.12 3.40
C LEU A 37 -12.71 6.77 2.91
N ASN A 38 -13.11 5.50 3.01
CA ASN A 38 -14.45 5.06 2.69
C ASN A 38 -15.49 5.64 3.66
N ALA A 39 -15.16 5.76 4.95
CA ALA A 39 -16.02 6.44 5.91
C ALA A 39 -16.13 7.94 5.62
N ARG A 40 -15.03 8.58 5.19
CA ARG A 40 -15.03 9.98 4.74
C ARG A 40 -15.90 10.16 3.51
N ALA A 41 -15.76 9.30 2.48
CA ALA A 41 -16.55 9.35 1.26
C ALA A 41 -18.07 9.25 1.48
N GLN A 42 -18.49 8.61 2.58
CA GLN A 42 -19.90 8.47 2.95
C GLN A 42 -20.44 9.66 3.76
N GLN A 43 -19.60 10.64 4.11
CA GLN A 43 -20.07 11.84 4.81
C GLN A 43 -20.95 12.69 3.89
N GLU A 44 -22.11 13.08 4.40
CA GLU A 44 -23.00 13.99 3.67
C GLU A 44 -22.40 15.40 3.61
N GLY A 45 -22.58 16.07 2.47
CA GLY A 45 -22.18 17.48 2.31
C GLY A 45 -20.68 17.70 2.11
N LEU A 46 -19.93 16.68 1.70
CA LEU A 46 -18.57 16.87 1.19
C LEU A 46 -18.55 17.89 0.06
N SER A 47 -17.53 18.75 0.05
CA SER A 47 -17.29 19.58 -1.12
C SER A 47 -16.75 18.71 -2.25
N CYS A 48 -16.95 19.14 -3.50
CA CYS A 48 -16.37 18.46 -4.65
C CYS A 48 -14.84 18.35 -4.58
N ALA A 49 -14.16 19.34 -3.99
CA ALA A 49 -12.72 19.27 -3.76
C ALA A 49 -12.35 18.14 -2.80
N ASP A 50 -13.13 17.96 -1.74
CA ASP A 50 -12.92 16.90 -0.76
C ASP A 50 -13.26 15.51 -1.33
N GLU A 51 -14.33 15.39 -2.13
CA GLU A 51 -14.65 14.14 -2.83
C GLU A 51 -13.50 13.70 -3.75
N CYS A 52 -12.92 14.65 -4.50
CA CYS A 52 -11.79 14.38 -5.38
C CYS A 52 -10.49 14.08 -4.60
N ASP A 53 -10.22 14.77 -3.49
CA ASP A 53 -9.08 14.45 -2.62
C ASP A 53 -9.21 13.05 -2.02
N VAL A 54 -10.41 12.67 -1.55
CA VAL A 54 -10.69 11.31 -1.08
C VAL A 54 -10.45 10.31 -2.21
N ALA A 55 -10.92 10.57 -3.43
CA ALA A 55 -10.67 9.70 -4.57
C ALA A 55 -9.17 9.52 -4.87
N THR A 56 -8.39 10.61 -4.88
CA THR A 56 -6.94 10.55 -5.08
C THR A 56 -6.26 9.71 -4.02
N ARG A 57 -6.60 9.92 -2.74
CA ARG A 57 -6.01 9.18 -1.62
C ARG A 57 -6.39 7.71 -1.63
N THR A 58 -7.66 7.38 -1.90
CA THR A 58 -8.13 5.99 -2.01
C THR A 58 -7.36 5.25 -3.08
N CYS A 59 -7.14 5.88 -4.25
CA CYS A 59 -6.35 5.28 -5.32
C CYS A 59 -4.88 5.09 -4.95
N ALA A 60 -4.25 6.06 -4.27
CA ALA A 60 -2.87 5.93 -3.82
C ALA A 60 -2.68 4.75 -2.85
N VAL A 61 -3.59 4.59 -1.89
CA VAL A 61 -3.54 3.46 -0.93
C VAL A 61 -3.83 2.13 -1.62
N ALA A 62 -4.74 2.11 -2.60
CA ALA A 62 -4.99 0.91 -3.41
C ALA A 62 -3.74 0.48 -4.20
N GLU A 63 -2.99 1.43 -4.77
CA GLU A 63 -1.72 1.16 -5.47
C GLU A 63 -0.63 0.65 -4.51
N GLU A 64 -0.56 1.18 -3.28
CA GLU A 64 0.32 0.67 -2.22
C GLU A 64 0.00 -0.80 -1.88
N LEU A 65 -1.28 -1.15 -1.72
CA LEU A 65 -1.71 -2.54 -1.50
C LEU A 65 -1.40 -3.45 -2.68
N CYS A 66 -1.59 -2.99 -3.91
CA CYS A 66 -1.28 -3.80 -5.09
C CYS A 66 0.23 -4.02 -5.27
N SER A 67 1.05 -3.03 -4.93
CA SER A 67 2.50 -3.21 -4.95
C SER A 67 3.02 -4.10 -3.81
N LEU A 68 2.25 -4.28 -2.72
CA LEU A 68 2.51 -5.33 -1.73
C LEU A 68 2.25 -6.74 -2.30
N VAL A 69 1.20 -6.93 -3.12
CA VAL A 69 0.95 -8.22 -3.81
C VAL A 69 2.15 -8.63 -4.66
N GLU A 70 2.75 -7.69 -5.38
CA GLU A 70 3.93 -7.95 -6.22
C GLU A 70 5.16 -8.35 -5.40
N ARG A 71 5.29 -7.82 -4.18
CA ARG A 71 6.38 -8.12 -3.25
C ARG A 71 6.18 -9.42 -2.48
N HIS A 72 4.94 -9.86 -2.32
CA HIS A 72 4.54 -11.05 -1.56
C HIS A 72 3.62 -11.97 -2.39
N PRO A 73 4.11 -12.57 -3.49
CA PRO A 73 3.31 -13.38 -4.39
C PRO A 73 2.84 -14.71 -3.77
N ASP A 74 3.42 -15.11 -2.64
CA ASP A 74 3.07 -16.30 -1.85
C ASP A 74 1.91 -16.06 -0.86
N ARG A 75 1.47 -14.80 -0.70
CA ARG A 75 0.36 -14.41 0.18
C ARG A 75 -0.96 -14.39 -0.58
N ASP A 76 -1.76 -15.43 -0.40
CA ASP A 76 -3.07 -15.55 -1.07
C ASP A 76 -4.14 -14.54 -0.59
N ASP A 77 -3.94 -13.89 0.56
CA ASP A 77 -4.87 -12.91 1.12
C ASP A 77 -4.70 -11.49 0.55
N LEU A 78 -3.58 -11.19 -0.11
CA LEU A 78 -3.30 -9.86 -0.66
C LEU A 78 -3.96 -9.59 -2.03
N PRO A 79 -3.98 -10.52 -3.00
CA PRO A 79 -4.67 -10.33 -4.27
C PRO A 79 -6.13 -9.85 -4.14
N PRO A 80 -6.99 -10.46 -3.29
CA PRO A 80 -8.35 -9.96 -3.12
C PRO A 80 -8.40 -8.56 -2.48
N ARG A 81 -7.48 -8.23 -1.56
CA ARG A 81 -7.40 -6.88 -0.95
C ARG A 81 -7.01 -5.81 -1.97
N CYS A 82 -6.04 -6.10 -2.85
CA CYS A 82 -5.70 -5.21 -3.97
C CYS A 82 -6.91 -5.01 -4.90
N ALA A 83 -7.62 -6.07 -5.26
CA ALA A 83 -8.82 -5.97 -6.10
C ALA A 83 -9.88 -5.07 -5.46
N GLN A 84 -10.15 -5.26 -4.16
CA GLN A 84 -11.10 -4.45 -3.40
C GLN A 84 -10.65 -2.97 -3.31
N GLY A 85 -9.37 -2.70 -3.08
CA GLY A 85 -8.84 -1.33 -3.08
C GLY A 85 -9.01 -0.65 -4.45
N ARG A 86 -8.79 -1.36 -5.54
CA ARG A 86 -9.00 -0.84 -6.90
C ARG A 86 -10.46 -0.55 -7.21
N GLU A 87 -11.37 -1.38 -6.73
CA GLU A 87 -12.82 -1.13 -6.85
C GLU A 87 -13.23 0.13 -6.07
N GLN A 88 -12.75 0.29 -4.85
CA GLN A 88 -12.98 1.50 -4.05
C GLN A 88 -12.42 2.76 -4.75
N CYS A 89 -11.20 2.69 -5.28
CA CYS A 89 -10.61 3.77 -6.08
C CYS A 89 -11.50 4.15 -7.28
N SER A 90 -12.01 3.16 -8.01
CA SER A 90 -12.93 3.41 -9.13
C SER A 90 -14.21 4.11 -8.66
N SER A 91 -14.82 3.60 -7.59
CA SER A 91 -16.06 4.16 -7.03
C SER A 91 -15.87 5.60 -6.55
N SER A 92 -14.77 5.91 -5.87
CA SER A 92 -14.45 7.27 -5.43
C SER A 92 -14.17 8.20 -6.63
N LYS A 93 -13.48 7.71 -7.68
CA LYS A 93 -13.27 8.48 -8.92
C LYS A 93 -14.58 8.79 -9.65
N ASP A 94 -15.53 7.87 -9.64
CA ASP A 94 -16.86 8.13 -10.19
C ASP A 94 -17.58 9.23 -9.42
N GLY A 95 -17.40 9.29 -8.09
CA GLY A 95 -17.81 10.41 -7.24
C GLY A 95 -17.24 11.74 -7.73
N CYS A 96 -15.91 11.86 -7.77
CA CYS A 96 -15.22 13.06 -8.25
C CYS A 96 -15.61 13.44 -9.69
N THR A 97 -15.82 12.47 -10.58
CA THR A 97 -16.21 12.75 -11.98
C THR A 97 -17.60 13.39 -12.06
N ARG A 98 -18.52 13.05 -11.14
CA ARG A 98 -19.84 13.71 -11.05
C ARG A 98 -19.74 15.19 -10.68
N CYS A 99 -18.64 15.61 -10.06
CA CYS A 99 -18.35 17.01 -9.77
C CYS A 99 -17.83 17.82 -10.98
N GLY A 100 -17.57 17.18 -12.12
CA GLY A 100 -17.23 17.86 -13.36
C GLY A 100 -15.74 17.87 -13.74
N GLY A 101 -14.85 17.26 -12.94
CA GLY A 101 -13.45 16.96 -13.28
C GLY A 101 -12.55 18.17 -13.49
#